data_AF-A0A521WZH1-F1
#
_entry.id   AF-A0A521WZH1-F1
#
_cell.length_a   1.000
_cell.length_b   1.000
_cell.length_c   1.000
_cell.angle_alpha   90.00
_cell.angle_beta   90.00
_cell.angle_gamma   90.00
#
_symmetry.space_group_name_H-M   'P 1'
#
loop_
_entity.id
_entity.type
_entity.pdbx_description
1 polymer ?
#
loop_
_entity_poly.entity_id
_entity_poly.type
_entity_poly.pdbx_seq_one_letter_code
_entity_poly.pdbx_strand_id
1 'polypeptide(L)'
;MNKPATFSELLNPANNHCIHPWADLWINAAGHVTCCPQNRTRFGNIHQHSLAELWNSDAAQSVRKLIANNDYQAAGCEIECPFLRGAPTAPATQPPAAELINQDFSLPLDESALGKNIATVAEEYKAKKHYLSGLPVYVDSQPVLRCNSACTMCGQPHTSDQQHSDEILRKIEPLKETAKVFRWQGGEIFTNKRFFNYLQQFDSGNNSELIKYVITNGSVLTEDRIKALTKNENPVFFLLSIDGVKKRTFEKIRIGLNYERVIDCLHKLSKAQAENRQDRKLVCWNYVVMNSTLDEMCDAVDLASELNIDLNFAALQGDFPEENCFRYPLHDAQTLLDKFTALKTYSLTKNINVSGFDGLVYRLKQRFV
;
A
#
# COMPACT_ATOMS: atom_id res chain seq x y z
N MET A 1 17.01 2.30 26.84
CA MET A 1 16.27 3.42 26.23
C MET A 1 14.98 2.84 25.68
N ASN A 2 13.82 3.42 26.01
CA ASN A 2 12.54 2.92 25.50
C ASN A 2 12.46 3.22 23.99
N LYS A 3 12.08 2.22 23.19
CA LYS A 3 11.80 2.39 21.76
C LYS A 3 10.73 3.47 21.59
N PRO A 4 10.87 4.44 20.66
CA PRO A 4 9.81 5.41 20.40
C PRO A 4 8.55 4.68 19.94
N ALA A 5 7.39 5.11 20.43
CA ALA A 5 6.11 4.54 20.01
C ALA A 5 5.92 4.73 18.50
N THR A 6 5.22 3.78 17.86
CA THR A 6 4.88 3.90 16.44
C THR A 6 3.52 4.54 16.22
N PHE A 7 3.25 4.99 14.99
CA PHE A 7 1.96 5.51 14.60
C PHE A 7 0.84 4.51 14.86
N SER A 8 1.08 3.22 14.57
CA SER A 8 0.11 2.15 14.84
C SER A 8 -0.07 1.89 16.34
N GLU A 9 0.97 2.06 17.16
CA GLU A 9 0.88 1.92 18.62
C GLU A 9 0.11 3.08 19.30
N LEU A 10 0.05 4.27 18.68
CA LEU A 10 -0.84 5.35 19.15
C LEU A 10 -2.32 5.00 19.01
N LEU A 11 -2.64 4.09 18.10
CA LEU A 11 -3.98 3.58 17.86
C LEU A 11 -4.25 2.52 18.93
N ASN A 12 -4.57 3.00 20.13
CA ASN A 12 -4.85 2.24 21.34
C ASN A 12 -5.47 0.84 21.05
N PRO A 13 -4.97 -0.25 21.64
CA PRO A 13 -5.57 -1.59 21.50
C PRO A 13 -7.03 -1.71 21.95
N ALA A 14 -7.61 -0.70 22.61
CA ALA A 14 -9.05 -0.62 22.89
C ALA A 14 -9.90 -0.02 21.74
N ASN A 15 -9.29 0.63 20.74
CA ASN A 15 -9.95 1.16 19.55
C ASN A 15 -9.66 0.25 18.35
N ASN A 16 -10.58 -0.68 18.09
CA ASN A 16 -10.45 -1.70 17.06
C ASN A 16 -10.93 -1.26 15.67
N HIS A 17 -11.14 0.03 15.42
CA HIS A 17 -11.61 0.49 14.11
C HIS A 17 -10.48 0.95 13.19
N CYS A 18 -10.77 1.05 11.89
CA CYS A 18 -9.80 1.49 10.90
C CYS A 18 -9.49 2.98 11.07
N ILE A 19 -8.21 3.36 10.95
CA ILE A 19 -7.75 4.75 11.06
C ILE A 19 -7.83 5.53 9.75
N HIS A 20 -7.92 4.86 8.59
CA HIS A 20 -7.84 5.53 7.29
C HIS A 20 -8.73 6.77 7.14
N PRO A 21 -10.00 6.80 7.61
CA PRO A 21 -10.81 8.01 7.51
C PRO A 21 -10.26 9.24 8.25
N TRP A 22 -9.36 9.06 9.21
CA TRP A 22 -8.71 10.12 9.99
C TRP A 22 -7.32 10.49 9.50
N ALA A 23 -6.65 9.61 8.76
CA ALA A 23 -5.22 9.77 8.45
C ALA A 23 -4.89 9.64 6.96
N ASP A 24 -5.77 9.06 6.15
CA ASP A 24 -5.49 8.72 4.76
C ASP A 24 -6.36 9.50 3.80
N LEU A 25 -5.72 10.05 2.77
CA LEU A 25 -6.36 10.68 1.63
C LEU A 25 -6.01 9.88 0.38
N TRP A 26 -7.01 9.42 -0.36
CA TRP A 26 -6.81 8.78 -1.66
C TRP A 26 -7.45 9.59 -2.79
N ILE A 27 -6.70 9.80 -3.87
CA ILE A 27 -7.16 10.55 -5.04
C ILE A 27 -6.96 9.72 -6.30
N ASN A 28 -8.03 9.50 -7.06
CA ASN A 28 -7.96 8.75 -8.31
C ASN A 28 -7.56 9.62 -9.52
N ALA A 29 -7.26 8.99 -10.65
CA ALA A 29 -6.82 9.70 -11.86
C ALA A 29 -7.80 10.76 -12.38
N ALA A 30 -9.09 10.65 -12.04
CA ALA A 30 -10.15 11.58 -12.41
C ALA A 30 -10.44 12.65 -11.32
N GLY A 31 -9.63 12.70 -10.26
CA GLY A 31 -9.75 13.67 -9.18
C GLY A 31 -10.80 13.34 -8.11
N HIS A 32 -11.41 12.15 -8.13
CA HIS A 32 -12.31 11.74 -7.04
C HIS A 32 -11.52 11.42 -5.79
N VAL A 33 -12.04 11.84 -4.64
CA VAL A 33 -11.40 11.69 -3.33
C VAL A 33 -12.16 10.69 -2.47
N THR A 34 -11.42 9.81 -1.78
CA THR A 34 -11.92 8.92 -0.70
C THR A 34 -10.87 8.86 0.41
N CYS A 35 -11.11 8.07 1.47
CA CYS A 35 -10.08 7.81 2.49
C CYS A 35 -9.06 6.73 2.08
N CYS A 36 -9.40 5.81 1.18
CA CYS A 36 -8.49 4.75 0.73
C CYS A 36 -9.02 4.09 -0.56
N PRO A 37 -8.20 3.35 -1.32
CA PRO A 37 -8.65 2.68 -2.56
C PRO A 37 -9.71 1.57 -2.33
N GLN A 38 -9.93 1.16 -1.08
CA GLN A 38 -10.87 0.11 -0.68
C GLN A 38 -12.20 0.65 -0.12
N ASN A 39 -12.38 1.98 -0.13
CA ASN A 39 -13.64 2.61 0.24
C ASN A 39 -14.30 3.21 -1.01
N ARG A 40 -15.58 2.90 -1.22
CA ARG A 40 -16.35 3.32 -2.40
C ARG A 40 -17.10 4.64 -2.19
N THR A 41 -17.12 5.17 -0.97
CA THR A 41 -17.81 6.42 -0.64
C THR A 41 -16.95 7.61 -1.07
N ARG A 42 -17.43 8.33 -2.09
CA ARG A 42 -16.74 9.51 -2.63
C ARG A 42 -16.98 10.73 -1.74
N PHE A 43 -15.91 11.38 -1.33
CA PHE A 43 -15.95 12.65 -0.59
C PHE A 43 -16.24 13.84 -1.50
N GLY A 44 -16.01 13.66 -2.81
CA GLY A 44 -16.26 14.63 -3.86
C GLY A 44 -15.18 14.56 -4.92
N ASN A 45 -15.06 15.65 -5.70
CA ASN A 45 -14.04 15.79 -6.73
C ASN A 45 -13.17 17.02 -6.48
N ILE A 46 -11.85 16.84 -6.54
CA ILE A 46 -10.84 17.86 -6.29
C ILE A 46 -10.84 18.99 -7.32
N HIS A 47 -11.41 18.81 -8.51
CA HIS A 47 -11.58 19.89 -9.48
C HIS A 47 -12.66 20.89 -9.08
N GLN A 48 -13.60 20.47 -8.23
CA GLN A 48 -14.78 21.25 -7.88
C GLN A 48 -14.67 21.89 -6.49
N HIS A 49 -13.88 21.29 -5.60
CA HIS A 49 -13.77 21.69 -4.20
C HIS A 49 -12.31 21.78 -3.77
N SER A 50 -12.05 22.52 -2.70
CA SER A 50 -10.76 22.51 -2.01
C SER A 50 -10.56 21.18 -1.27
N LEU A 51 -9.30 20.84 -0.95
CA LEU A 51 -9.00 19.64 -0.16
C LEU A 51 -9.62 19.70 1.24
N ALA A 52 -9.68 20.89 1.86
CA ALA A 52 -10.28 21.07 3.18
C ALA A 52 -11.78 20.77 3.17
N GLU A 53 -12.50 21.26 2.15
CA GLU A 53 -13.93 20.96 1.95
C GLU A 53 -14.18 19.47 1.71
N LEU A 54 -13.32 18.80 0.93
CA LEU A 54 -13.44 17.36 0.67
C LEU A 54 -13.15 16.54 1.93
N TRP A 55 -12.08 16.90 2.66
CA TRP A 55 -11.62 16.22 3.87
C TRP A 55 -12.66 16.25 4.99
N ASN A 56 -13.49 17.31 5.05
CA ASN A 56 -14.58 17.46 6.00
C ASN A 56 -15.96 17.50 5.35
N SER A 57 -16.10 16.95 4.13
CA SER A 57 -17.40 16.81 3.48
C SER A 57 -18.36 15.96 4.32
N ASP A 58 -19.67 16.10 4.10
CA ASP A 58 -20.69 15.28 4.79
C ASP A 58 -20.43 13.77 4.58
N ALA A 59 -19.97 13.38 3.39
CA ALA A 59 -19.59 12.01 3.09
C ALA A 59 -18.39 11.53 3.92
N ALA A 60 -17.33 12.35 4.05
CA ALA A 60 -16.16 12.03 4.88
C ALA A 60 -16.53 11.89 6.37
N GLN A 61 -17.32 12.83 6.89
CA GLN A 61 -17.82 12.80 8.26
C GLN A 61 -18.71 11.56 8.51
N SER A 62 -19.56 11.21 7.54
CA SER A 62 -20.42 10.02 7.61
C SER A 62 -19.60 8.72 7.65
N VAL A 63 -18.57 8.58 6.79
CA VAL A 63 -17.65 7.42 6.82
C VAL A 63 -16.95 7.28 8.17
N ARG A 64 -16.44 8.38 8.75
CA ARG A 64 -15.84 8.36 10.10
C ARG A 64 -16.84 7.88 11.14
N LYS A 65 -18.07 8.40 11.13
CA LYS A 65 -19.13 8.00 12.06
C LYS A 65 -19.47 6.52 11.95
N LEU A 66 -19.62 6.00 10.74
CA LEU A 66 -19.98 4.60 10.49
C LEU A 66 -18.86 3.66 10.92
N ILE A 67 -17.61 3.96 10.55
CA ILE A 67 -16.44 3.15 10.94
C ILE A 67 -16.18 3.20 12.45
N ALA A 68 -16.35 4.35 13.10
CA ALA A 68 -16.25 4.48 14.56
C ALA A 68 -17.27 3.61 15.34
N ASN A 69 -18.37 3.25 14.67
CA ASN A 69 -19.45 2.38 15.15
C ASN A 69 -19.39 0.95 14.57
N ASN A 70 -18.29 0.58 13.90
CA ASN A 70 -18.08 -0.72 13.24
C ASN A 70 -19.03 -1.06 12.08
N ASP A 71 -19.68 -0.07 11.47
CA ASP A 71 -20.57 -0.26 10.32
C ASP A 71 -19.82 -0.04 8.99
N TYR A 72 -18.92 -0.98 8.68
CA TYR A 72 -18.03 -0.89 7.51
C TYR A 72 -18.77 -1.01 6.18
N GLN A 73 -19.81 -1.85 6.12
CA GLN A 73 -20.58 -2.04 4.92
C GLN A 73 -21.34 -0.76 4.55
N ALA A 74 -22.02 -0.13 5.51
CA ALA A 74 -22.70 1.14 5.26
C ALA A 74 -21.69 2.27 4.95
N ALA A 75 -20.48 2.21 5.53
CA ALA A 75 -19.40 3.15 5.19
C ALA A 75 -18.88 2.98 3.75
N GLY A 76 -19.24 1.89 3.05
CA GLY A 76 -18.78 1.58 1.70
C GLY A 76 -17.41 0.93 1.64
N CYS A 77 -16.98 0.24 2.70
CA CYS A 77 -15.70 -0.48 2.73
C CYS A 77 -15.80 -1.86 2.10
N GLU A 78 -14.79 -2.23 1.31
CA GLU A 78 -14.65 -3.57 0.77
C GLU A 78 -14.29 -4.58 1.85
N ILE A 79 -15.04 -5.67 1.95
CA ILE A 79 -14.87 -6.70 2.98
C ILE A 79 -13.50 -7.39 2.91
N GLU A 80 -12.93 -7.49 1.72
CA GLU A 80 -11.62 -8.10 1.47
C GLU A 80 -10.45 -7.10 1.61
N CYS A 81 -10.69 -5.88 2.12
CA CYS A 81 -9.61 -4.93 2.36
C CYS A 81 -8.59 -5.48 3.39
N PRO A 82 -7.34 -4.98 3.41
CA PRO A 82 -6.30 -5.45 4.32
C PRO A 82 -6.64 -5.31 5.81
N PHE A 83 -7.57 -4.43 6.16
CA PHE A 83 -8.03 -4.23 7.53
C PHE A 83 -9.06 -5.30 7.95
N LEU A 84 -10.13 -5.45 7.15
CA LEU A 84 -11.24 -6.36 7.44
C LEU A 84 -10.90 -7.83 7.14
N ARG A 85 -10.03 -8.07 6.15
CA ARG A 85 -9.49 -9.39 5.81
C ARG A 85 -10.58 -10.47 5.62
N GLY A 86 -11.71 -10.09 5.02
CA GLY A 86 -12.85 -10.98 4.76
C GLY A 86 -13.93 -10.99 5.84
N ALA A 87 -13.72 -10.32 6.98
CA ALA A 87 -14.72 -10.21 8.04
C ALA A 87 -15.69 -9.02 7.79
N PRO A 88 -16.99 -9.14 8.13
CA PRO A 88 -17.96 -8.06 7.97
C PRO A 88 -17.80 -6.94 9.00
N THR A 89 -17.10 -7.19 10.10
CA THR A 89 -16.88 -6.26 11.21
C THR A 89 -15.40 -6.08 11.48
N ALA A 90 -15.06 -5.09 12.32
CA ALA A 90 -13.70 -4.90 12.80
C ALA A 90 -13.10 -6.20 13.36
N PRO A 91 -11.80 -6.48 13.11
CA PRO A 91 -11.15 -7.64 13.69
C PRO A 91 -10.99 -7.45 15.21
N ALA A 92 -11.02 -8.56 15.95
CA ALA A 92 -10.82 -8.54 17.40
C ALA A 92 -9.43 -7.99 17.80
N THR A 93 -8.45 -8.19 16.93
CA THR A 93 -7.09 -7.63 17.02
C THR A 93 -6.75 -6.87 15.75
N GLN A 94 -6.09 -5.71 15.92
CA GLN A 94 -5.57 -4.94 14.79
C GLN A 94 -4.65 -5.80 13.92
N PRO A 95 -4.66 -5.64 12.57
CA PRO A 95 -3.68 -6.27 11.72
C PRO A 95 -2.25 -5.92 12.16
N PRO A 96 -1.27 -6.83 12.02
CA PRO A 96 0.12 -6.52 12.34
C PRO A 96 0.61 -5.33 11.51
N ALA A 97 1.36 -4.41 12.12
CA ALA A 97 1.87 -3.21 11.46
C ALA A 97 2.67 -3.52 10.17
N ALA A 98 3.41 -4.63 10.16
CA ALA A 98 4.19 -5.09 9.01
C ALA A 98 3.34 -5.59 7.82
N GLU A 99 2.03 -5.80 8.00
CA GLU A 99 1.09 -6.23 6.96
C GLU A 99 0.18 -5.09 6.48
N LEU A 100 0.32 -3.90 7.06
CA LEU A 100 -0.37 -2.72 6.58
C LEU A 100 0.28 -2.27 5.27
N ILE A 101 -0.55 -1.89 4.28
CA ILE A 101 -0.04 -1.34 3.00
C ILE A 101 0.72 -0.03 3.25
N ASN A 102 0.30 0.73 4.26
CA ASN A 102 1.00 1.91 4.72
C ASN A 102 2.11 1.50 5.68
N GLN A 103 3.34 1.95 5.41
CA GLN A 103 4.46 1.70 6.31
C GLN A 103 4.22 2.35 7.67
N ASP A 104 4.25 1.55 8.72
CA ASP A 104 4.29 2.07 10.08
C ASP A 104 5.60 2.81 10.32
N PHE A 105 5.57 3.80 11.20
CA PHE A 105 6.70 4.67 11.44
C PHE A 105 6.79 5.09 12.90
N SER A 106 8.01 5.31 13.38
CA SER A 106 8.26 5.92 14.68
C SER A 106 7.72 7.34 14.70
N LEU A 107 7.04 7.72 15.77
CA LEU A 107 6.51 9.07 15.88
C LEU A 107 7.63 10.11 15.91
N PRO A 108 7.49 11.21 15.16
CA PRO A 108 8.37 12.35 15.34
C PRO A 108 8.21 12.88 16.77
N LEU A 109 9.33 13.20 17.42
CA LEU A 109 9.36 13.78 18.77
C LEU A 109 9.50 15.31 18.73
N ASP A 110 9.29 15.93 17.56
CA ASP A 110 9.56 17.33 17.33
C ASP A 110 8.29 18.18 17.13
N GLU A 111 8.47 19.49 17.21
CA GLU A 111 7.44 20.52 17.03
C GLU A 111 7.23 20.88 15.54
N SER A 112 7.64 20.00 14.62
CA SER A 112 7.46 20.20 13.18
C SER A 112 5.96 20.22 12.81
N ALA A 113 5.65 20.68 11.61
CA ALA A 113 4.28 20.65 11.10
C ALA A 113 3.73 19.22 11.02
N LEU A 114 4.57 18.24 10.66
CA LEU A 114 4.24 16.82 10.69
C LEU A 114 3.96 16.32 12.12
N GLY A 115 4.83 16.63 13.09
CA GLY A 115 4.68 16.20 14.48
C GLY A 115 3.38 16.70 15.12
N LYS A 116 3.09 18.00 14.94
CA LYS A 116 1.82 18.62 15.37
C LYS A 116 0.61 17.96 14.70
N ASN A 117 0.69 17.72 13.40
CA ASN A 117 -0.40 17.08 12.66
C ASN A 117 -0.70 15.67 13.17
N ILE A 118 0.34 14.83 13.38
CA ILE A 118 0.18 13.48 13.91
C ILE A 118 -0.44 13.49 15.30
N ALA A 119 -0.01 14.40 16.17
CA ALA A 119 -0.58 14.55 17.51
C ALA A 119 -2.08 14.88 17.45
N THR A 120 -2.46 15.86 16.61
CA THR A 120 -3.87 16.21 16.39
C THR A 120 -4.67 15.02 15.84
N VAL A 121 -4.20 14.35 14.79
CA VAL A 121 -4.88 13.18 14.20
C VAL A 121 -5.08 12.07 15.24
N ALA A 122 -4.07 11.80 16.07
CA ALA A 122 -4.16 10.79 17.12
C ALA A 122 -5.20 11.15 18.20
N GLU A 123 -5.25 12.41 18.63
CA GLU A 123 -6.26 12.89 19.58
C GLU A 123 -7.68 12.81 18.99
N GLU A 124 -7.87 13.29 17.76
CA GLU A 124 -9.16 13.30 17.08
C GLU A 124 -9.68 11.89 16.78
N TYR A 125 -8.78 10.97 16.42
CA TYR A 125 -9.09 9.55 16.27
C TYR A 125 -9.55 8.92 17.59
N LYS A 126 -8.81 9.14 18.70
CA LYS A 126 -9.18 8.63 20.03
C LYS A 126 -10.53 9.16 20.49
N ALA A 127 -10.81 10.43 20.22
CA ALA A 127 -12.08 11.08 20.53
C ALA A 127 -13.20 10.75 19.54
N LYS A 128 -12.94 9.95 18.49
CA LYS A 128 -13.89 9.61 17.42
C LYS A 128 -14.54 10.84 16.79
N LYS A 129 -13.79 11.93 16.62
CA LYS A 129 -14.32 13.13 15.96
C LYS A 129 -14.61 12.83 14.50
N HIS A 130 -15.67 13.42 13.97
CA HIS A 130 -16.03 13.28 12.55
C HIS A 130 -15.57 14.48 11.71
N TYR A 131 -15.59 15.67 12.30
CA TYR A 131 -14.98 16.87 11.74
C TYR A 131 -13.56 17.02 12.29
N LEU A 132 -12.58 17.14 11.39
CA LEU A 132 -11.16 17.08 11.73
C LEU A 132 -10.47 18.42 11.48
N SER A 133 -9.60 18.79 12.40
CA SER A 133 -8.59 19.84 12.20
C SER A 133 -7.25 19.25 11.77
N GLY A 134 -6.99 17.97 12.08
CA GLY A 134 -5.87 17.22 11.57
C GLY A 134 -5.97 17.02 10.05
N LEU A 135 -4.83 17.10 9.39
CA LEU A 135 -4.64 16.89 7.96
C LEU A 135 -4.17 15.45 7.69
N PRO A 136 -4.30 14.95 6.45
CA PRO A 136 -3.84 13.62 6.08
C PRO A 136 -2.36 13.38 6.43
N VAL A 137 -2.09 12.23 7.06
CA VAL A 137 -0.75 11.70 7.36
C VAL A 137 -0.25 10.86 6.19
N TYR A 138 -1.15 10.18 5.48
CA TYR A 138 -0.88 9.44 4.26
C TYR A 138 -1.61 10.10 3.10
N VAL A 139 -0.87 10.47 2.06
CA VAL A 139 -1.42 10.95 0.80
C VAL A 139 -1.13 9.90 -0.25
N ASP A 140 -2.17 9.20 -0.70
CA ASP A 140 -2.08 8.20 -1.75
C ASP A 140 -2.78 8.71 -3.01
N SER A 141 -2.18 8.47 -4.16
CA SER A 141 -2.76 8.90 -5.42
C SER A 141 -2.54 7.92 -6.55
N GLN A 142 -3.50 7.94 -7.47
CA GLN A 142 -3.49 7.21 -8.71
C GLN A 142 -3.23 8.18 -9.88
N PRO A 143 -2.00 8.65 -10.08
CA PRO A 143 -1.71 9.69 -11.06
C PRO A 143 -1.98 9.27 -12.51
N VAL A 144 -2.03 7.97 -12.79
CA VAL A 144 -2.28 7.42 -14.13
C VAL A 144 -3.12 6.15 -14.05
N LEU A 145 -4.00 5.94 -15.02
CA LEU A 145 -4.73 4.67 -15.20
C LEU A 145 -4.11 3.76 -16.26
N ARG A 146 -3.43 4.32 -17.26
CA ARG A 146 -2.77 3.55 -18.31
C ARG A 146 -1.71 2.62 -17.72
N CYS A 147 -1.75 1.36 -18.13
CA CYS A 147 -0.76 0.35 -17.78
C CYS A 147 -0.27 -0.37 -19.03
N ASN A 148 0.99 -0.81 -19.02
CA ASN A 148 1.58 -1.63 -20.07
C ASN A 148 1.37 -3.15 -19.85
N SER A 149 0.46 -3.51 -18.93
CA SER A 149 0.12 -4.88 -18.57
C SER A 149 -1.40 -5.03 -18.48
N ALA A 150 -1.87 -6.25 -18.72
CA ALA A 150 -3.28 -6.64 -18.57
C ALA A 150 -3.37 -7.83 -17.59
N CYS A 151 -2.84 -7.64 -16.37
CA CYS A 151 -2.74 -8.73 -15.41
C CYS A 151 -4.10 -9.37 -15.13
N THR A 152 -4.16 -10.70 -15.04
CA THR A 152 -5.41 -11.46 -14.90
C THR A 152 -6.19 -11.10 -13.63
N MET A 153 -5.50 -10.66 -12.57
CA MET A 153 -6.09 -10.28 -11.29
C MET A 153 -6.44 -8.79 -11.16
N CYS A 154 -6.18 -7.97 -12.18
CA CYS A 154 -6.34 -6.52 -12.08
C CYS A 154 -7.69 -6.02 -12.64
N GLY A 155 -8.45 -5.30 -11.82
CA GLY A 155 -9.74 -4.71 -12.21
C GLY A 155 -9.68 -3.27 -12.72
N GLN A 156 -8.48 -2.68 -12.88
CA GLN A 156 -8.35 -1.28 -13.30
C GLN A 156 -8.55 -1.11 -14.83
N PRO A 157 -9.14 0.01 -15.28
CA PRO A 157 -9.34 0.29 -16.70
C PRO A 157 -8.03 0.74 -17.38
N HIS A 158 -7.11 -0.20 -17.63
CA HIS A 158 -5.74 0.05 -18.08
C HIS A 158 -5.57 0.68 -19.48
N THR A 159 -6.63 0.73 -20.27
CA THR A 159 -6.64 1.40 -21.59
C THR A 159 -6.93 2.90 -21.48
N SER A 160 -7.40 3.38 -20.33
CA SER A 160 -7.77 4.78 -20.10
C SER A 160 -6.54 5.72 -20.11
N ASP A 161 -6.66 6.82 -20.84
CA ASP A 161 -5.70 7.93 -20.87
C ASP A 161 -5.82 8.90 -19.69
N GLN A 162 -6.75 8.64 -18.76
CA GLN A 162 -6.94 9.48 -17.58
C GLN A 162 -5.69 9.53 -16.72
N GLN A 163 -5.36 10.74 -16.30
CA GLN A 163 -4.18 11.05 -15.50
C GLN A 163 -4.42 12.33 -14.69
N HIS A 164 -3.65 12.53 -13.62
CA HIS A 164 -3.69 13.76 -12.84
C HIS A 164 -3.34 14.98 -13.69
N SER A 165 -4.17 16.02 -13.60
CA SER A 165 -3.84 17.35 -14.11
C SER A 165 -2.82 18.07 -13.22
N ASP A 166 -2.22 19.16 -13.71
CA ASP A 166 -1.36 20.03 -12.90
C ASP A 166 -2.13 20.65 -11.73
N GLU A 167 -3.44 20.85 -11.88
CA GLU A 167 -4.30 21.35 -10.81
C GLU A 167 -4.34 20.39 -9.61
N ILE A 168 -4.46 19.07 -9.87
CA ILE A 168 -4.45 18.06 -8.81
C ILE A 168 -3.11 18.08 -8.08
N LEU A 169 -2.00 18.06 -8.83
CA LEU A 169 -0.65 18.05 -8.26
C LEU A 169 -0.42 19.29 -7.37
N ARG A 170 -0.75 20.48 -7.88
CA ARG A 170 -0.66 21.74 -7.13
C ARG A 170 -1.53 21.75 -5.87
N LYS A 171 -2.69 21.09 -5.88
CA LYS A 171 -3.57 21.01 -4.71
C LYS A 171 -3.03 20.06 -3.64
N ILE A 172 -2.39 18.96 -4.01
CA ILE A 172 -1.89 17.96 -3.05
C ILE A 172 -0.49 18.26 -2.53
N GLU A 173 0.37 18.91 -3.33
CA GLU A 173 1.76 19.20 -2.97
C GLU A 173 1.94 19.89 -1.60
N PRO A 174 1.11 20.88 -1.19
CA PRO A 174 1.24 21.50 0.13
C PRO A 174 1.15 20.52 1.30
N LEU A 175 0.50 19.35 1.13
CA LEU A 175 0.41 18.33 2.17
C LEU A 175 1.78 17.70 2.50
N LYS A 176 2.82 17.90 1.68
CA LYS A 176 4.17 17.39 1.96
C LYS A 176 4.75 17.92 3.28
N GLU A 177 4.29 19.08 3.74
CA GLU A 177 4.74 19.68 5.02
C GLU A 177 4.15 18.95 6.24
N THR A 178 3.00 18.28 6.12
CA THR A 178 2.26 17.67 7.25
C THR A 178 2.05 16.17 7.12
N ALA A 179 2.25 15.59 5.93
CA ALA A 179 2.11 14.17 5.69
C ALA A 179 3.41 13.42 6.00
N LYS A 180 3.29 12.18 6.48
CA LYS A 180 4.43 11.28 6.62
C LYS A 180 4.75 10.56 5.32
N VAL A 181 3.75 10.23 4.51
CA VAL A 181 3.93 9.44 3.29
C VAL A 181 3.19 10.05 2.12
N PHE A 182 3.88 10.16 0.99
CA PHE A 182 3.27 10.31 -0.32
C PHE A 182 3.44 9.01 -1.10
N ARG A 183 2.31 8.39 -1.45
CA ARG A 183 2.25 7.18 -2.26
C ARG A 183 1.70 7.47 -3.65
N TRP A 184 2.33 6.87 -4.65
CA TRP A 184 1.82 6.84 -6.02
C TRP A 184 1.67 5.40 -6.51
N GLN A 185 0.49 5.10 -7.05
CA GLN A 185 0.13 3.79 -7.61
C GLN A 185 -0.80 3.93 -8.83
N GLY A 186 -1.37 2.85 -9.34
CA GLY A 186 -2.39 2.89 -10.39
C GLY A 186 -2.14 1.94 -11.53
N GLY A 187 -2.13 2.45 -12.76
CA GLY A 187 -1.66 1.72 -13.94
C GLY A 187 -0.18 1.38 -13.82
N GLU A 188 0.65 1.79 -14.77
CA GLU A 188 2.11 1.76 -14.57
C GLU A 188 2.67 3.16 -14.61
N ILE A 189 2.99 3.69 -13.42
CA ILE A 189 3.37 5.09 -13.25
C ILE A 189 4.57 5.49 -14.12
N PHE A 190 5.51 4.57 -14.35
CA PHE A 190 6.73 4.84 -15.10
C PHE A 190 6.57 4.76 -16.62
N THR A 191 5.39 4.36 -17.12
CA THR A 191 5.06 4.53 -18.55
C THR A 191 4.78 5.99 -18.89
N ASN A 192 4.40 6.81 -17.90
CA ASN A 192 4.08 8.21 -18.09
C ASN A 192 5.31 9.10 -17.86
N LYS A 193 5.85 9.66 -18.95
CA LYS A 193 7.04 10.54 -18.89
C LYS A 193 6.80 11.82 -18.07
N ARG A 194 5.61 12.42 -18.18
CA ARG A 194 5.26 13.64 -17.43
C ARG A 194 5.28 13.36 -15.93
N PHE A 195 4.68 12.25 -15.51
CA PHE A 195 4.65 11.88 -14.10
C PHE A 195 6.03 11.48 -13.56
N PHE A 196 6.85 10.77 -14.35
CA PHE A 196 8.23 10.51 -13.96
C PHE A 196 9.03 11.81 -13.75
N ASN A 197 8.91 12.79 -14.65
CA ASN A 197 9.58 14.09 -14.51
C ASN A 197 9.10 14.87 -13.28
N TYR A 198 7.81 14.78 -12.96
CA TYR A 198 7.25 15.34 -11.73
C TYR A 198 7.87 14.67 -10.50
N LEU A 199 7.86 13.34 -10.44
CA LEU A 199 8.40 12.58 -9.30
C LEU A 199 9.89 12.84 -9.08
N GLN A 200 10.66 13.00 -10.16
CA GLN A 200 12.08 13.33 -10.09
C GLN A 200 12.34 14.70 -9.43
N GLN A 201 11.43 15.65 -9.60
CA GLN A 201 11.51 17.00 -9.04
C GLN A 201 10.82 17.12 -7.67
N PHE A 202 10.04 16.13 -7.27
CA PHE A 202 9.33 16.14 -6.00
C PHE A 202 10.32 16.05 -4.83
N ASP A 203 10.50 17.16 -4.12
CA ASP A 203 11.34 17.27 -2.92
C ASP A 203 10.54 17.00 -1.64
N SER A 204 11.22 17.07 -0.49
CA SER A 204 10.59 16.86 0.82
C SER A 204 10.12 18.17 1.49
N GLY A 205 10.25 19.31 0.83
CA GLY A 205 10.02 20.63 1.43
C GLY A 205 10.86 20.81 2.71
N ASN A 206 10.23 21.32 3.76
CA ASN A 206 10.86 21.40 5.09
C ASN A 206 10.67 20.11 5.93
N ASN A 207 10.03 19.09 5.37
CA ASN A 207 9.74 17.83 6.05
C ASN A 207 10.77 16.76 5.67
N SER A 208 11.90 16.74 6.37
CA SER A 208 12.96 15.73 6.16
C SER A 208 12.52 14.29 6.45
N GLU A 209 11.38 14.11 7.11
CA GLU A 209 10.80 12.82 7.49
C GLU A 209 9.82 12.25 6.46
N LEU A 210 9.50 12.98 5.40
CA LEU A 210 8.59 12.57 4.35
C LEU A 210 9.09 11.31 3.63
N ILE A 211 8.23 10.30 3.49
CA ILE A 211 8.52 9.09 2.73
C ILE A 211 7.87 9.20 1.35
N LYS A 212 8.68 9.03 0.31
CA LYS A 212 8.23 8.92 -1.09
C LYS A 212 8.09 7.44 -1.43
N TYR A 213 6.88 7.00 -1.75
CA TYR A 213 6.55 5.59 -1.90
C TYR A 213 5.90 5.32 -3.26
N VAL A 214 6.39 4.34 -4.00
CA VAL A 214 5.89 4.00 -5.34
C VAL A 214 5.50 2.53 -5.41
N ILE A 215 4.30 2.24 -5.92
CA ILE A 215 3.92 0.90 -6.36
C ILE A 215 4.13 0.80 -7.87
N THR A 216 4.89 -0.19 -8.31
CA THR A 216 5.23 -0.39 -9.74
C THR A 216 5.34 -1.87 -10.09
N ASN A 217 5.11 -2.21 -11.36
CA ASN A 217 5.46 -3.51 -11.92
C ASN A 217 6.94 -3.62 -12.33
N GLY A 218 7.71 -2.52 -12.23
CA GLY A 218 9.16 -2.44 -12.50
C GLY A 218 9.58 -2.60 -13.94
N SER A 219 8.67 -2.97 -14.84
CA SER A 219 9.05 -3.40 -16.18
C SER A 219 9.71 -2.28 -17.01
N VAL A 220 9.38 -1.01 -16.77
CA VAL A 220 10.00 0.14 -17.47
C VAL A 220 10.95 0.94 -16.57
N LEU A 221 11.34 0.39 -15.42
CA LEU A 221 12.21 1.05 -14.45
C LEU A 221 13.67 0.68 -14.74
N THR A 222 14.34 1.50 -15.54
CA THR A 222 15.75 1.30 -15.93
C THR A 222 16.72 1.69 -14.80
N GLU A 223 17.97 1.28 -14.90
CA GLU A 223 19.03 1.63 -13.92
C GLU A 223 19.18 3.17 -13.77
N ASP A 224 19.14 3.92 -14.87
CA ASP A 224 19.18 5.39 -14.84
C ASP A 224 17.99 5.98 -14.08
N ARG A 225 16.79 5.40 -14.24
CA ARG A 225 15.59 5.84 -13.51
C ARG A 225 15.67 5.50 -12.03
N ILE A 226 16.16 4.31 -11.69
CA ILE A 226 16.42 3.91 -10.29
C ILE A 226 17.38 4.93 -9.67
N LYS A 227 18.55 5.14 -10.28
CA LYS A 227 19.56 6.09 -9.81
C LYS A 227 19.00 7.50 -9.69
N ALA A 228 18.19 7.96 -10.65
CA ALA A 228 17.57 9.29 -10.59
C ALA A 228 16.65 9.47 -9.37
N LEU A 229 15.98 8.41 -8.92
CA LEU A 229 15.03 8.42 -7.81
C LEU A 229 15.64 8.03 -6.45
N THR A 230 16.84 7.44 -6.44
CA THR A 230 17.49 6.94 -5.21
C THR A 230 18.78 7.68 -4.83
N LYS A 231 19.35 8.51 -5.70
CA LYS A 231 20.63 9.21 -5.42
C LYS A 231 20.55 10.33 -4.37
N ASN A 232 19.35 10.82 -4.05
CA ASN A 232 19.15 11.97 -3.16
C ASN A 232 19.05 11.51 -1.70
N GLU A 233 19.22 12.44 -0.75
CA GLU A 233 19.14 12.14 0.69
C GLU A 233 17.79 11.61 1.17
N ASN A 234 16.73 11.86 0.40
CA ASN A 234 15.41 11.27 0.62
C ASN A 234 14.99 10.44 -0.60
N PRO A 235 15.46 9.18 -0.71
CA PRO A 235 15.22 8.32 -1.86
C PRO A 235 13.77 7.82 -1.89
N VAL A 236 13.31 7.46 -3.08
CA VAL A 236 12.03 6.77 -3.26
C VAL A 236 12.13 5.33 -2.76
N PHE A 237 11.14 4.90 -1.98
CA PHE A 237 10.87 3.50 -1.66
C PHE A 237 9.97 2.88 -2.73
N PHE A 238 10.32 1.67 -3.17
CA PHE A 238 9.59 0.92 -4.19
C PHE A 238 8.90 -0.31 -3.58
N LEU A 239 7.59 -0.42 -3.77
CA LEU A 239 6.86 -1.67 -3.65
C LEU A 239 6.76 -2.30 -5.03
N LEU A 240 7.61 -3.31 -5.28
CA LEU A 240 7.72 -3.95 -6.58
C LEU A 240 6.75 -5.12 -6.68
N SER A 241 5.85 -5.07 -7.66
CA SER A 241 4.81 -6.07 -7.86
C SER A 241 5.24 -7.19 -8.81
N ILE A 242 5.58 -8.34 -8.26
CA ILE A 242 5.97 -9.55 -9.01
C ILE A 242 5.22 -10.73 -8.38
N ASP A 243 4.46 -11.48 -9.17
CA ASP A 243 3.79 -12.68 -8.67
C ASP A 243 4.25 -13.88 -9.51
N GLY A 244 4.63 -14.96 -8.83
CA GLY A 244 5.34 -16.09 -9.44
C GLY A 244 6.83 -15.79 -9.61
N VAL A 245 7.64 -16.79 -9.26
CA VAL A 245 9.10 -16.80 -9.43
C VAL A 245 9.48 -17.50 -10.73
N LYS A 246 8.63 -18.36 -11.27
CA LYS A 246 8.89 -19.05 -12.53
C LYS A 246 8.36 -18.22 -13.69
N LYS A 247 9.18 -18.07 -14.74
CA LYS A 247 8.82 -17.36 -15.98
C LYS A 247 7.43 -17.72 -16.49
N ARG A 248 7.13 -19.02 -16.61
CA ARG A 248 5.84 -19.51 -17.11
C ARG A 248 4.67 -19.00 -16.27
N THR A 249 4.80 -19.03 -14.95
CA THR A 249 3.75 -18.60 -14.02
C THR A 249 3.58 -17.09 -14.09
N PHE A 250 4.68 -16.34 -14.01
CA PHE A 250 4.69 -14.88 -14.09
C PHE A 250 4.04 -14.37 -15.39
N GLU A 251 4.50 -14.83 -16.56
CA GLU A 251 4.02 -14.33 -17.85
C GLU A 251 2.57 -14.77 -18.15
N LYS A 252 2.09 -15.87 -17.54
CA LYS A 252 0.69 -16.29 -17.62
C LYS A 252 -0.25 -15.27 -16.96
N ILE A 253 0.15 -14.71 -15.81
CA ILE A 253 -0.74 -13.86 -14.98
C ILE A 253 -0.46 -12.37 -15.14
N ARG A 254 0.79 -11.97 -15.41
CA ARG A 254 1.24 -10.59 -15.65
C ARG A 254 1.33 -10.31 -17.16
N ILE A 255 0.19 -10.46 -17.85
CA ILE A 255 0.10 -10.42 -19.32
C ILE A 255 0.69 -9.13 -19.90
N GLY A 256 1.62 -9.27 -20.83
CA GLY A 256 2.29 -8.15 -21.50
C GLY A 256 3.61 -7.73 -20.85
N LEU A 257 3.94 -8.26 -19.66
CA LEU A 257 5.25 -8.09 -19.05
C LEU A 257 6.20 -9.21 -19.48
N ASN A 258 7.50 -8.87 -19.53
CA ASN A 258 8.56 -9.83 -19.76
C ASN A 258 9.23 -10.18 -18.44
N TYR A 259 9.32 -11.48 -18.13
CA TYR A 259 9.87 -11.98 -16.87
C TYR A 259 11.31 -11.52 -16.63
N GLU A 260 12.20 -11.69 -17.62
CA GLU A 260 13.62 -11.36 -17.47
C GLU A 260 13.81 -9.87 -17.13
N ARG A 261 13.06 -8.99 -17.80
CA ARG A 261 13.12 -7.54 -17.56
C ARG A 261 12.70 -7.16 -16.14
N VAL A 262 11.68 -7.82 -15.60
CA VAL A 262 11.13 -7.49 -14.27
C VAL A 262 12.03 -8.05 -13.16
N ILE A 263 12.56 -9.27 -13.32
CA ILE A 263 13.53 -9.84 -12.38
C ILE A 263 14.85 -9.06 -12.41
N ASP A 264 15.34 -8.67 -13.58
CA ASP A 264 16.50 -7.78 -13.69
C ASP A 264 16.28 -6.43 -12.98
N CYS A 265 15.06 -5.87 -13.03
CA CYS A 265 14.72 -4.70 -12.23
C CYS A 265 14.80 -4.97 -10.71
N LEU A 266 14.35 -6.14 -10.24
CA LEU A 266 14.48 -6.54 -8.82
C LEU A 266 15.96 -6.64 -8.40
N HIS A 267 16.82 -7.25 -9.22
CA HIS A 267 18.27 -7.30 -8.97
C HIS A 267 18.91 -5.90 -8.94
N LYS A 268 18.52 -5.01 -9.86
CA LYS A 268 19.02 -3.62 -9.88
C LYS A 268 18.61 -2.83 -8.64
N LEU A 269 17.39 -3.03 -8.15
CA LEU A 269 16.93 -2.42 -6.90
C LEU A 269 17.64 -3.00 -5.68
N SER A 270 17.90 -4.31 -5.64
CA SER A 270 18.74 -4.96 -4.61
C SER A 270 20.13 -4.31 -4.56
N LYS A 271 20.79 -4.18 -5.72
CA LYS A 271 22.10 -3.52 -5.84
C LYS A 271 22.04 -2.07 -5.34
N ALA A 272 21.07 -1.29 -5.80
CA ALA A 272 20.91 0.11 -5.36
C ALA A 272 20.67 0.22 -3.84
N GLN A 273 19.94 -0.72 -3.25
CA GLN A 273 19.73 -0.79 -1.80
C GLN A 273 21.03 -1.10 -1.06
N ALA A 274 21.83 -2.05 -1.55
CA ALA A 274 23.12 -2.40 -0.94
C ALA A 274 24.15 -1.26 -1.03
N GLU A 275 24.11 -0.45 -2.09
CA GLU A 275 24.96 0.72 -2.29
C GLU A 275 24.48 1.97 -1.52
N ASN A 276 23.29 1.91 -0.92
CA ASN A 276 22.70 3.03 -0.21
C ASN A 276 23.44 3.31 1.11
N ARG A 277 23.93 4.54 1.28
CA ARG A 277 24.75 4.95 2.45
C ARG A 277 23.94 5.17 3.73
N GLN A 278 22.61 5.12 3.67
CA GLN A 278 21.72 5.48 4.78
C GLN A 278 21.10 4.29 5.50
N ASP A 279 21.48 3.04 5.17
CA ASP A 279 20.86 1.81 5.69
C ASP A 279 19.31 1.78 5.55
N ARG A 280 18.79 2.56 4.60
CA ARG A 280 17.35 2.61 4.30
C ARG A 280 17.02 1.53 3.31
N LYS A 281 15.97 0.75 3.60
CA LYS A 281 15.31 -0.11 2.62
C LYS A 281 14.81 0.76 1.46
N LEU A 282 15.15 0.37 0.24
CA LEU A 282 14.68 1.02 -0.98
C LEU A 282 13.60 0.21 -1.67
N VAL A 283 13.51 -1.09 -1.40
CA VAL A 283 12.58 -1.97 -2.09
C VAL A 283 11.98 -3.01 -1.15
N CYS A 284 10.69 -3.27 -1.34
CA CYS A 284 10.01 -4.45 -0.85
C CYS A 284 9.32 -5.12 -2.04
N TRP A 285 9.45 -6.44 -2.13
CA TRP A 285 8.74 -7.25 -3.12
C TRP A 285 7.33 -7.53 -2.61
N ASN A 286 6.31 -7.10 -3.34
CA ASN A 286 4.92 -7.48 -3.11
C ASN A 286 4.48 -8.62 -4.04
N TYR A 287 4.02 -9.71 -3.45
CA TYR A 287 3.63 -10.95 -4.11
C TYR A 287 2.16 -11.27 -3.83
N VAL A 288 1.31 -11.29 -4.86
CA VAL A 288 -0.10 -11.70 -4.72
C VAL A 288 -0.21 -13.21 -4.73
N VAL A 289 -0.71 -13.76 -3.63
CA VAL A 289 -0.98 -15.19 -3.47
C VAL A 289 -2.28 -15.54 -4.20
N MET A 290 -2.16 -16.43 -5.17
CA MET A 290 -3.24 -16.97 -5.99
C MET A 290 -3.02 -18.47 -6.15
N ASN A 291 -4.02 -19.17 -6.66
CA ASN A 291 -3.91 -20.59 -6.97
C ASN A 291 -2.68 -20.89 -7.86
N SER A 292 -2.47 -20.13 -8.93
CA SER A 292 -1.33 -20.31 -9.84
C SER A 292 0.03 -19.97 -9.22
N THR A 293 0.09 -19.18 -8.13
CA THR A 293 1.33 -18.68 -7.53
C THR A 293 1.65 -19.32 -6.17
N LEU A 294 0.74 -20.12 -5.62
CA LEU A 294 0.81 -20.66 -4.27
C LEU A 294 2.02 -21.59 -4.06
N ASP A 295 2.39 -22.38 -5.07
CA ASP A 295 3.48 -23.36 -4.98
C ASP A 295 4.88 -22.76 -5.11
N GLU A 296 4.97 -21.47 -5.47
CA GLU A 296 6.24 -20.77 -5.67
C GLU A 296 6.60 -19.84 -4.51
N MET A 297 5.80 -19.82 -3.44
CA MET A 297 6.04 -18.95 -2.29
C MET A 297 7.37 -19.27 -1.57
N CYS A 298 7.76 -20.54 -1.48
CA CYS A 298 9.05 -20.93 -0.90
C CYS A 298 10.21 -20.40 -1.76
N ASP A 299 10.12 -20.58 -3.08
CA ASP A 299 11.10 -20.06 -4.04
C ASP A 299 11.20 -18.52 -3.94
N ALA A 300 10.08 -17.84 -3.66
CA ALA A 300 10.05 -16.38 -3.50
C ALA A 300 10.79 -15.93 -2.24
N VAL A 301 10.60 -16.65 -1.12
CA VAL A 301 11.35 -16.41 0.12
C VAL A 301 12.84 -16.62 -0.08
N ASP A 302 13.23 -17.66 -0.81
CA ASP A 302 14.64 -17.96 -1.10
C ASP A 302 15.29 -16.88 -1.97
N LEU A 303 14.65 -16.49 -3.08
CA LEU A 303 15.15 -15.42 -3.94
C LEU A 303 15.20 -14.07 -3.22
N ALA A 304 14.16 -13.72 -2.45
CA ALA A 304 14.15 -12.49 -1.66
C ALA A 304 15.30 -12.47 -0.64
N SER A 305 15.58 -13.61 0.00
CA SER A 305 16.69 -13.76 0.95
C SER A 305 18.05 -13.64 0.26
N GLU A 306 18.23 -14.22 -0.92
CA GLU A 306 19.46 -14.10 -1.72
C GLU A 306 19.74 -12.62 -2.08
N LEU A 307 18.68 -11.88 -2.38
CA LEU A 307 18.76 -10.46 -2.77
C LEU A 307 18.75 -9.49 -1.59
N ASN A 308 18.61 -9.98 -0.35
CA ASN A 308 18.43 -9.16 0.85
C ASN A 308 17.28 -8.13 0.70
N ILE A 309 16.17 -8.57 0.12
CA ILE A 309 14.96 -7.77 -0.09
C ILE A 309 13.84 -8.30 0.80
N ASP A 310 13.10 -7.39 1.42
CA ASP A 310 11.93 -7.77 2.23
C ASP A 310 10.76 -8.17 1.30
N LEU A 311 9.94 -9.12 1.75
CA LEU A 311 8.87 -9.74 0.95
C LEU A 311 7.52 -9.62 1.66
N ASN A 312 6.49 -9.16 0.96
CA ASN A 312 5.11 -9.13 1.44
C ASN A 312 4.23 -10.07 0.60
N PHE A 313 3.55 -11.00 1.26
CA PHE A 313 2.52 -11.82 0.63
C PHE A 313 1.14 -11.18 0.80
N ALA A 314 0.55 -10.73 -0.31
CA ALA A 314 -0.79 -10.15 -0.34
C ALA A 314 -1.83 -11.21 -0.74
N ALA A 315 -2.93 -11.29 0.00
CA ALA A 315 -4.06 -12.12 -0.38
C ALA A 315 -4.78 -11.52 -1.60
N LEU A 316 -5.07 -12.34 -2.61
CA LEU A 316 -5.89 -11.92 -3.75
C LEU A 316 -7.26 -11.38 -3.28
N GLN A 317 -7.67 -10.27 -3.90
CA GLN A 317 -8.94 -9.60 -3.68
C GLN A 317 -9.74 -9.63 -4.98
N GLY A 318 -11.05 -9.72 -4.88
CA GLY A 318 -11.98 -9.73 -6.01
C GLY A 318 -12.46 -11.13 -6.39
N ASP A 319 -13.31 -11.15 -7.42
CA ASP A 319 -14.00 -12.34 -7.87
C ASP A 319 -13.22 -13.09 -8.96
N PHE A 320 -12.36 -14.01 -8.54
CA PHE A 320 -11.56 -14.84 -9.44
C PHE A 320 -11.73 -16.32 -9.10
N PRO A 321 -12.75 -17.02 -9.64
CA PRO A 321 -13.09 -18.39 -9.27
C PRO A 321 -11.93 -19.39 -9.37
N GLU A 322 -11.03 -19.24 -10.33
CA GLU A 322 -9.93 -20.18 -10.55
C GLU A 322 -8.64 -19.82 -9.80
N GLU A 323 -8.55 -18.61 -9.25
CA GLU A 323 -7.32 -18.05 -8.68
C GLU A 323 -7.45 -17.65 -7.20
N ASN A 324 -8.63 -17.23 -6.74
CA ASN A 324 -8.82 -16.72 -5.38
C ASN A 324 -9.12 -17.84 -4.38
N CYS A 325 -8.06 -18.48 -3.89
CA CYS A 325 -8.11 -19.50 -2.83
C CYS A 325 -8.57 -18.98 -1.46
N PHE A 326 -8.77 -17.67 -1.29
CA PHE A 326 -9.33 -17.07 -0.07
C PHE A 326 -10.84 -16.86 -0.13
N ARG A 327 -11.44 -16.97 -1.33
CA ARG A 327 -12.86 -16.77 -1.58
C ARG A 327 -13.56 -18.06 -2.00
N TYR A 328 -12.85 -18.89 -2.76
CA TYR A 328 -13.31 -20.15 -3.32
C TYR A 328 -12.54 -21.34 -2.73
N PRO A 329 -13.20 -22.49 -2.48
CA PRO A 329 -12.58 -23.68 -1.89
C PRO A 329 -11.76 -24.46 -2.93
N LEU A 330 -10.71 -23.83 -3.47
CA LEU A 330 -9.83 -24.45 -4.47
C LEU A 330 -8.87 -25.48 -3.89
N HIS A 331 -8.67 -25.40 -2.58
CA HIS A 331 -7.86 -26.32 -1.78
C HIS A 331 -8.59 -26.58 -0.47
N ASP A 332 -8.24 -27.69 0.19
CA ASP A 332 -8.63 -27.90 1.57
C ASP A 332 -8.07 -26.79 2.48
N ALA A 333 -8.92 -26.22 3.34
CA ALA A 333 -8.55 -25.07 4.15
C ALA A 333 -7.44 -25.38 5.16
N GLN A 334 -7.48 -26.57 5.78
CA GLN A 334 -6.45 -26.98 6.74
C GLN A 334 -5.09 -27.14 6.06
N THR A 335 -5.07 -27.71 4.86
CA THR A 335 -3.87 -27.83 4.02
C THR A 335 -3.22 -26.47 3.75
N LEU A 336 -4.00 -25.44 3.42
CA LEU A 336 -3.47 -24.09 3.23
C LEU A 336 -2.96 -23.46 4.53
N LEU A 337 -3.67 -23.65 5.64
CA LEU A 337 -3.25 -23.15 6.96
C LEU A 337 -1.91 -23.76 7.40
N ASP A 338 -1.74 -25.07 7.20
CA ASP A 338 -0.49 -25.77 7.49
C ASP A 338 0.65 -25.26 6.60
N LYS A 339 0.38 -25.08 5.30
CA LYS A 339 1.34 -24.52 4.34
C LYS A 339 1.82 -23.14 4.74
N PHE A 340 0.92 -22.22 5.10
CA PHE A 340 1.29 -20.87 5.51
C PHE A 340 2.02 -20.84 6.86
N THR A 341 1.67 -21.72 7.79
CA THR A 341 2.37 -21.85 9.08
C THR A 341 3.79 -22.37 8.88
N ALA A 342 3.97 -23.38 8.03
CA ALA A 342 5.27 -23.92 7.67
C ALA A 342 6.14 -22.87 6.95
N LEU A 343 5.58 -22.14 5.98
CA LEU A 343 6.28 -21.06 5.27
C LEU A 343 6.67 -19.91 6.19
N LYS A 344 5.80 -19.49 7.12
CA LYS A 344 6.12 -18.48 8.13
C LYS A 344 7.30 -18.92 9.02
N THR A 345 7.31 -20.19 9.42
CA THR A 345 8.40 -20.75 10.23
C THR A 345 9.71 -20.80 9.41
N TYR A 346 9.63 -21.23 8.15
CA TYR A 346 10.75 -21.25 7.24
C TYR A 346 11.33 -19.85 6.99
N SER A 347 10.49 -18.83 6.78
CA SER A 347 10.97 -17.47 6.53
C SER A 347 11.73 -16.88 7.72
N LEU A 348 11.44 -17.30 8.96
CA LEU A 348 12.20 -16.86 10.14
C LEU A 348 13.65 -17.37 10.16
N THR A 349 13.99 -18.35 9.32
CA THR A 349 15.38 -18.82 9.15
C THR A 349 16.19 -17.92 8.21
N LYS A 350 15.54 -16.97 7.52
CA LYS A 350 16.17 -16.05 6.57
C LYS A 350 16.42 -14.70 7.22
N ASN A 351 17.42 -13.98 6.74
CA ASN A 351 17.79 -12.65 7.25
C ASN A 351 17.05 -11.51 6.51
N ILE A 352 15.75 -11.68 6.30
CA ILE A 352 14.87 -10.70 5.64
C ILE A 352 13.53 -10.63 6.38
N ASN A 353 12.81 -9.52 6.24
CA ASN A 353 11.44 -9.47 6.73
C ASN A 353 10.50 -10.12 5.70
N VAL A 354 9.68 -11.06 6.15
CA VAL A 354 8.59 -11.63 5.36
C VAL A 354 7.26 -11.40 6.09
N SER A 355 6.33 -10.70 5.44
CA SER A 355 5.03 -10.34 6.01
C SER A 355 3.86 -10.88 5.18
N GLY A 356 2.64 -10.76 5.73
CA GLY A 356 1.38 -11.10 5.07
C GLY A 356 0.74 -12.40 5.56
N PHE A 357 1.50 -13.29 6.19
CA PHE A 357 1.02 -14.60 6.65
C PHE A 357 -0.18 -14.52 7.60
N ASP A 358 -0.22 -13.55 8.52
CA ASP A 358 -1.33 -13.45 9.48
C ASP A 358 -2.61 -13.02 8.75
N GLY A 359 -2.49 -12.13 7.77
CA GLY A 359 -3.55 -11.76 6.85
C GLY A 359 -4.10 -12.93 6.03
N LEU A 360 -3.21 -13.75 5.45
CA LEU A 360 -3.60 -14.95 4.69
C LEU A 360 -4.36 -15.95 5.57
N VAL A 361 -3.79 -16.28 6.74
CA VAL A 361 -4.38 -17.21 7.70
C VAL A 361 -5.71 -16.71 8.23
N TYR A 362 -5.79 -15.42 8.60
CA TYR A 362 -7.03 -14.83 9.10
C TYR A 362 -8.15 -14.93 8.06
N ARG A 363 -7.87 -14.57 6.80
CA ARG A 363 -8.86 -14.58 5.72
C ARG A 363 -9.39 -15.98 5.44
N LEU A 364 -8.52 -16.99 5.44
CA LEU A 364 -8.94 -18.39 5.31
C LEU A 364 -9.86 -18.82 6.45
N LYS A 365 -9.49 -18.49 7.70
CA LYS A 365 -10.30 -18.83 8.87
C LYS A 365 -11.68 -18.20 8.78
N GLN A 366 -11.78 -16.89 8.52
CA GLN A 366 -13.09 -16.22 8.43
C GLN A 366 -14.03 -16.80 7.37
N ARG A 367 -13.48 -17.45 6.34
CA ARG A 367 -14.25 -17.92 5.19
C ARG A 367 -14.62 -19.40 5.27
N PHE A 368 -13.72 -20.24 5.77
CA PHE A 368 -13.81 -21.70 5.63
C PHE A 368 -13.70 -22.48 6.94
N VAL A 369 -13.46 -21.81 8.07
CA VAL A 369 -13.31 -22.43 9.40
C VAL A 369 -14.27 -21.77 10.38
#